data_AF-A0A3A4S1Z5-F1
#
_entry.id   AF-A0A3A4S1Z5-F1
#
_cell.length_a   1.000
_cell.length_b   1.000
_cell.length_c   1.000
_cell.angle_alpha   90.00
_cell.angle_beta   90.00
_cell.angle_gamma   90.00
#
_symmetry.space_group_name_H-M   'P 1'
#
loop_
_entity.id
_entity.type
_entity.pdbx_description
1 polymer ?
#
loop_
_entity_poly.entity_id
_entity_poly.type
_entity_poly.pdbx_seq_one_letter_code
_entity_poly.pdbx_strand_id
1 'polypeptide(L)'
;MEFIDSIFLLIGAGFSRDTYLLLTRIQGILWSIANTAIVFYFLKITGLIRIIHHRKKIRFRYFFLMITVILSPFLLFTDSGTVFFTLEAAIYGIQYTILLYTLVLERKMLMNHFRGLFNN
;
A
#
# COMPACT_ATOMS: atom_id res chain seq x y z
N MET A 1 -29.17 -16.36 -21.95
CA MET A 1 -29.51 -16.38 -20.51
C MET A 1 -28.90 -17.61 -19.84
N GLU A 2 -29.11 -18.81 -20.38
CA GLU A 2 -28.58 -20.07 -19.80
C GLU A 2 -27.07 -20.11 -19.53
N PHE A 3 -26.24 -19.48 -20.37
CA PHE A 3 -24.79 -19.39 -20.15
C PHE A 3 -24.42 -18.51 -18.96
N ILE A 4 -25.14 -17.40 -18.77
CA ILE A 4 -24.92 -16.48 -17.64
C ILE A 4 -25.42 -17.16 -16.35
N ASP A 5 -26.57 -17.83 -16.39
CA ASP A 5 -27.09 -18.56 -15.23
C ASP A 5 -26.18 -19.72 -14.82
N SER A 6 -25.56 -20.40 -15.79
CA SER A 6 -24.55 -21.44 -15.55
C SER A 6 -23.28 -20.89 -14.91
N ILE A 7 -22.81 -19.72 -15.34
CA ILE A 7 -21.68 -19.02 -14.71
C ILE A 7 -22.05 -18.57 -13.30
N PHE A 8 -23.24 -18.00 -13.08
CA PHE A 8 -23.70 -17.59 -11.75
C PHE A 8 -23.89 -18.77 -10.80
N LEU A 9 -24.38 -19.92 -11.30
CA LEU A 9 -24.49 -21.15 -10.52
C LEU A 9 -23.13 -21.76 -10.22
N LEU A 10 -22.17 -21.71 -11.15
CA LEU A 10 -20.79 -22.16 -10.92
C LEU A 10 -20.07 -21.28 -9.88
N ILE A 11 -20.27 -19.95 -9.97
CA ILE A 11 -19.75 -18.99 -8.99
C ILE A 11 -20.44 -19.22 -7.64
N GLY A 12 -21.77 -19.34 -7.61
CA GLY A 12 -22.56 -19.57 -6.40
C GLY A 12 -22.26 -20.91 -5.71
N ALA A 13 -21.99 -21.97 -6.48
CA ALA A 13 -21.61 -23.28 -5.96
C ALA A 13 -20.18 -23.31 -5.39
N GLY A 14 -19.28 -22.42 -5.86
CA GLY A 14 -17.92 -22.26 -5.34
C GLY A 14 -17.79 -21.21 -4.21
N PHE A 15 -18.85 -20.44 -3.95
CA PHE A 15 -18.92 -19.41 -2.91
C PHE A 15 -19.10 -20.02 -1.51
N SER A 16 -18.14 -20.85 -1.11
CA SER A 16 -17.93 -21.19 0.30
C SER A 16 -17.39 -19.97 1.04
N ARG A 17 -17.79 -19.82 2.32
CA ARG A 17 -17.23 -18.83 3.24
C ARG A 17 -15.70 -18.93 3.31
N ASP A 18 -15.16 -20.13 3.16
CA ASP A 18 -13.72 -20.39 3.18
C ASP A 18 -13.02 -19.86 1.92
N THR A 19 -13.63 -20.05 0.74
CA THR A 19 -13.12 -19.50 -0.54
C THR A 19 -13.10 -17.97 -0.50
N TYR A 20 -14.15 -17.36 0.05
CA TYR A 20 -14.24 -15.90 0.19
C TYR A 20 -13.15 -15.35 1.13
N LEU A 21 -12.94 -15.98 2.29
CA LEU A 21 -11.90 -15.58 3.23
C LEU A 21 -10.50 -15.75 2.64
N LEU A 22 -10.25 -16.83 1.90
CA LEU A 22 -8.98 -17.07 1.24
C LEU A 22 -8.69 -16.01 0.17
N LEU A 23 -9.66 -15.70 -0.70
CA LEU A 23 -9.51 -14.64 -1.71
C LEU A 23 -9.29 -13.27 -1.07
N THR A 24 -10.00 -12.97 0.02
CA THR A 24 -9.85 -11.70 0.77
C THR A 24 -8.44 -11.58 1.36
N ARG A 25 -7.88 -12.67 1.91
CA ARG A 25 -6.50 -12.70 2.42
C ARG A 25 -5.48 -12.46 1.31
N ILE A 26 -5.61 -13.14 0.17
CA ILE A 26 -4.73 -12.94 -0.99
C ILE A 26 -4.80 -11.49 -1.48
N GLN A 27 -6.02 -10.98 -1.61
CA GLN A 27 -6.25 -9.60 -2.03
C GLN A 27 -5.58 -8.61 -1.07
N GLY A 28 -5.75 -8.77 0.25
CA GLY A 28 -5.13 -7.89 1.25
C GLY A 28 -3.59 -7.88 1.18
N ILE A 29 -2.97 -9.02 0.91
CA ILE A 29 -1.50 -9.11 0.72
C ILE A 29 -1.07 -8.38 -0.54
N LEU A 30 -1.74 -8.64 -1.66
CA LEU A 30 -1.43 -7.99 -2.93
C LEU A 30 -1.56 -6.47 -2.80
N TRP A 31 -2.61 -6.00 -2.15
CA TRP A 31 -2.79 -4.59 -1.82
C TRP A 31 -1.68 -4.05 -0.93
N SER A 32 -1.28 -4.78 0.12
CA SER A 32 -0.20 -4.34 0.99
C SER A 32 1.16 -4.26 0.26
N ILE A 33 1.46 -5.23 -0.62
CA ILE A 33 2.67 -5.21 -1.44
C ILE A 33 2.64 -4.00 -2.39
N ALA A 34 1.53 -3.78 -3.09
CA ALA A 34 1.38 -2.65 -3.99
C ALA A 34 1.55 -1.31 -3.27
N ASN A 35 0.89 -1.12 -2.12
CA ASN A 35 0.99 0.09 -1.33
C ASN A 35 2.41 0.30 -0.78
N THR A 36 3.04 -0.77 -0.29
CA THR A 36 4.44 -0.74 0.16
C THR A 36 5.35 -0.26 -0.97
N ALA A 37 5.21 -0.83 -2.17
CA ALA A 37 6.01 -0.44 -3.33
C ALA A 37 5.80 1.03 -3.68
N ILE A 38 4.55 1.49 -3.74
CA ILE A 38 4.22 2.90 -4.02
C ILE A 38 4.88 3.83 -2.99
N VAL A 39 4.73 3.56 -1.69
CA VAL A 39 5.34 4.37 -0.62
C VAL A 39 6.86 4.33 -0.70
N PHE A 40 7.45 3.16 -0.97
CA PHE A 40 8.88 2.98 -1.10
C PHE A 40 9.45 3.83 -2.24
N TYR A 41 8.87 3.71 -3.44
CA TYR A 41 9.30 4.46 -4.61
C TYR A 41 9.10 5.96 -4.42
N PHE A 42 7.98 6.37 -3.81
CA PHE A 42 7.74 7.78 -3.49
C PHE A 42 8.79 8.36 -2.54
N LEU A 43 9.11 7.64 -1.46
CA LEU A 43 10.19 8.01 -0.55
C LEU A 43 11.56 8.03 -1.26
N LYS A 44 11.80 7.09 -2.18
CA LYS A 44 13.05 7.01 -2.94
C LYS A 44 13.23 8.22 -3.86
N ILE A 45 12.20 8.57 -4.64
CA ILE A 45 12.18 9.75 -5.50
C ILE A 45 12.41 11.01 -4.65
N THR A 46 11.66 11.15 -3.56
CA THR A 46 11.79 12.29 -2.65
C THR A 46 13.19 12.36 -2.02
N GLY A 47 13.77 11.22 -1.66
CA GLY A 47 15.11 11.11 -1.13
C GLY A 47 16.18 11.54 -2.14
N LEU A 48 16.03 11.17 -3.40
CA LEU A 48 16.93 11.61 -4.49
C LEU A 48 16.83 13.12 -4.70
N ILE A 49 15.62 13.68 -4.76
CA ILE A 49 15.41 15.13 -4.88
C ILE A 49 16.04 15.88 -3.70
N ARG A 50 15.91 15.35 -2.48
CA ARG A 50 16.58 15.92 -1.31
C ARG A 50 18.09 15.91 -1.39
N ILE A 51 18.70 14.87 -1.96
CA ILE A 51 20.16 14.81 -2.16
C ILE A 51 20.60 15.90 -3.13
N ILE A 52 19.86 16.11 -4.23
CA ILE A 52 20.11 17.19 -5.20
C ILE A 52 20.01 18.57 -4.51
N HIS A 53 19.06 18.74 -3.59
CA HIS A 53 18.88 19.98 -2.82
C HIS A 53 19.70 20.04 -1.51
N HIS A 54 20.73 19.20 -1.34
CA HIS A 54 21.62 19.15 -0.16
C HIS A 54 20.89 19.03 1.21
N ARG A 55 19.74 18.36 1.24
CA ARG A 55 18.97 18.07 2.47
C ARG A 55 19.32 16.71 3.05
N LYS A 56 19.08 16.53 4.37
CA LYS A 56 19.30 15.26 5.07
C LYS A 56 18.41 14.12 4.53
N LYS A 57 18.97 12.91 4.49
CA LYS A 57 18.26 11.67 4.10
C LYS A 57 17.07 11.38 5.03
N ILE A 58 15.98 10.89 4.47
CA ILE A 58 14.74 10.58 5.19
C ILE A 58 14.87 9.20 5.84
N ARG A 59 15.43 9.08 7.05
CA ARG A 59 15.62 7.76 7.70
C ARG A 59 14.37 7.24 8.43
N PHE A 60 13.70 8.11 9.20
CA PHE A 60 12.54 7.72 10.02
C PHE A 60 11.35 7.18 9.20
N ARG A 61 11.09 7.74 8.02
CA ARG A 61 9.95 7.29 7.19
C ARG A 61 10.17 5.89 6.60
N TYR A 62 11.42 5.54 6.27
CA TYR A 62 11.76 4.16 5.88
C TYR A 62 11.63 3.18 7.04
N PHE A 63 11.93 3.60 8.26
CA PHE A 63 11.73 2.76 9.45
C PHE A 63 10.25 2.39 9.64
N PHE A 64 9.34 3.37 9.57
CA PHE A 64 7.91 3.08 9.64
C PHE A 64 7.42 2.22 8.47
N LEU A 65 7.94 2.44 7.26
CA LEU A 65 7.62 1.56 6.13
C LEU A 65 8.10 0.12 6.38
N MET A 66 9.30 -0.07 6.93
CA MET A 66 9.83 -1.39 7.27
C MET A 66 8.94 -2.11 8.29
N ILE A 67 8.42 -1.40 9.29
CA ILE A 67 7.43 -1.94 10.24
C ILE A 67 6.21 -2.48 9.48
N THR A 68 5.67 -1.72 8.52
CA THR A 68 4.50 -2.18 7.75
C THR A 68 4.78 -3.40 6.89
N VAL A 69 6.00 -3.54 6.35
CA VAL A 69 6.45 -4.73 5.62
C VAL A 69 6.51 -5.95 6.54
N ILE A 70 7.04 -5.78 7.75
CA ILE A 70 7.11 -6.86 8.74
C ILE A 70 5.71 -7.26 9.22
N LEU A 71 4.79 -6.30 9.37
CA LEU A 71 3.41 -6.56 9.78
C LEU A 71 2.57 -7.25 8.68
N SER A 72 2.88 -7.03 7.40
CA SER A 72 2.07 -7.53 6.28
C SER A 72 1.92 -9.06 6.22
N PRO A 73 2.97 -9.88 6.45
CA PRO A 73 2.83 -11.33 6.56
C PRO A 73 1.86 -11.79 7.65
N PHE A 74 1.67 -11.01 8.72
CA PHE A 74 0.75 -11.38 9.81
C PHE A 74 -0.72 -11.37 9.38
N LEU A 75 -1.06 -10.71 8.27
CA LEU A 75 -2.39 -10.77 7.65
C LEU A 75 -2.77 -12.18 7.17
N LEU A 76 -1.79 -13.05 6.88
CA LEU A 76 -2.04 -14.45 6.48
C LEU A 76 -2.47 -15.34 7.63
N PHE A 77 -2.00 -15.03 8.84
CA PHE A 77 -2.17 -15.88 10.03
C PHE A 77 -3.40 -15.49 10.86
N THR A 78 -4.22 -14.55 10.37
CA THR A 78 -5.36 -14.03 11.14
C THR A 78 -6.63 -14.81 10.82
N ASP A 79 -7.14 -15.55 11.81
CA ASP A 79 -8.36 -16.37 11.68
C ASP A 79 -9.66 -15.61 11.97
N SER A 80 -9.56 -14.40 12.52
CA SER A 80 -10.70 -13.53 12.82
C SER A 80 -10.75 -12.34 11.87
N GLY A 81 -11.89 -12.15 11.20
CA GLY A 81 -12.12 -11.03 10.26
C GLY A 81 -11.94 -9.66 10.90
N THR A 82 -12.32 -9.50 12.17
CA THR A 82 -12.16 -8.22 12.91
C THR A 82 -10.68 -7.90 13.15
N VAL A 83 -9.88 -8.92 13.49
CA VAL A 83 -8.44 -8.76 13.72
C VAL A 83 -7.73 -8.48 12.39
N PHE A 84 -8.12 -9.17 11.31
CA PHE A 84 -7.64 -8.90 9.97
C PHE A 84 -7.88 -7.44 9.57
N PHE A 85 -9.12 -6.95 9.70
CA PHE A 85 -9.47 -5.59 9.34
C PHE A 85 -8.74 -4.53 10.18
N THR A 86 -8.57 -4.78 11.48
CA THR A 86 -7.84 -3.87 12.37
C THR A 86 -6.37 -3.79 11.98
N LEU A 87 -5.74 -4.94 11.69
CA LEU A 87 -4.35 -5.01 11.28
C LEU A 87 -4.13 -4.35 9.91
N GLU A 88 -5.03 -4.62 8.97
CA GLU A 88 -5.06 -4.02 7.64
C GLU A 88 -5.16 -2.49 7.73
N ALA A 89 -6.11 -1.98 8.52
CA ALA A 89 -6.28 -0.55 8.77
C ALA A 89 -5.04 0.08 9.41
N ALA A 90 -4.36 -0.61 10.32
CA ALA A 90 -3.12 -0.12 10.93
C ALA A 90 -1.96 -0.05 9.91
N ILE A 91 -1.77 -1.09 9.11
CA ILE A 91 -0.73 -1.15 8.06
C ILE A 91 -0.95 -0.03 7.05
N TYR A 92 -2.16 0.07 6.51
CA TYR A 92 -2.50 1.08 5.50
C TYR A 92 -2.50 2.48 6.08
N GLY A 93 -2.98 2.66 7.32
CA GLY A 93 -2.95 3.94 8.01
C GLY A 93 -1.53 4.49 8.15
N ILE A 94 -0.56 3.65 8.53
CA ILE A 94 0.85 4.05 8.59
C ILE A 94 1.39 4.41 7.20
N GLN A 95 1.13 3.57 6.19
CA GLN A 95 1.59 3.79 4.81
C GLN A 95 1.05 5.11 4.22
N TYR A 96 -0.25 5.37 4.35
CA TYR A 96 -0.87 6.61 3.89
C TYR A 96 -0.39 7.83 4.69
N THR A 97 -0.19 7.69 6.00
CA THR A 97 0.36 8.77 6.83
C THR A 97 1.77 9.15 6.37
N ILE A 98 2.62 8.17 6.05
CA ILE A 98 3.97 8.43 5.52
C ILE A 98 3.91 9.18 4.19
N LEU A 99 3.01 8.75 3.29
CA LEU A 99 2.78 9.39 1.99
C LEU A 99 2.33 10.84 2.15
N LEU A 100 1.24 11.06 2.90
CA LEU A 100 0.68 12.39 3.14
C LEU A 100 1.68 13.31 3.84
N TYR A 101 2.34 12.82 4.89
CA TYR A 101 3.35 13.59 5.61
C TYR A 101 4.51 13.99 4.69
N THR A 102 4.99 13.06 3.85
CA THR A 102 6.05 13.35 2.89
C THR A 102 5.60 14.35 1.82
N LEU A 103 4.39 14.17 1.28
CA LEU A 103 3.84 15.05 0.27
C LEU A 103 3.66 16.47 0.80
N VAL A 104 3.12 16.63 2.02
CA VAL A 104 2.91 17.94 2.64
C VAL A 104 4.24 18.62 2.97
N LEU A 105 5.17 17.91 3.60
CA LEU A 105 6.44 18.50 4.03
C LEU A 105 7.33 18.87 2.85
N GLU A 106 7.37 18.05 1.80
CA GLU A 106 8.26 18.24 0.65
C GLU A 106 7.54 18.87 -0.56
N ARG A 107 6.26 19.25 -0.43
CA ARG A 107 5.40 19.78 -1.52
C ARG A 107 6.12 20.79 -2.40
N LYS A 108 6.67 21.84 -1.79
CA LYS A 108 7.31 22.95 -2.53
C LYS A 108 8.53 22.46 -3.31
N MET A 109 9.32 21.57 -2.71
CA MET A 109 10.53 21.02 -3.32
C MET A 109 10.17 20.11 -4.51
N LEU A 110 9.21 19.20 -4.31
CA LEU A 110 8.70 18.33 -5.37
C LEU A 110 8.13 19.15 -6.53
N MET A 111 7.24 20.11 -6.24
CA MET A 111 6.65 20.97 -7.27
C MET A 111 7.70 21.76 -8.06
N ASN A 112 8.70 22.33 -7.38
CA ASN A 112 9.76 23.08 -8.04
C ASN A 112 10.62 22.18 -8.93
N HIS A 113 10.97 20.98 -8.45
CA HIS A 113 11.75 20.01 -9.22
C HIS A 113 10.99 19.55 -10.47
N PHE A 114 9.71 19.19 -10.34
CA PHE A 114 8.90 18.77 -11.49
C PHE A 114 8.66 19.92 -12.48
N ARG A 115 8.39 21.14 -12.01
CA ARG A 115 8.29 22.31 -12.91
C ARG A 115 9.57 22.55 -13.70
N GLY A 116 10.73 22.38 -13.08
CA GLY A 116 12.02 22.50 -13.77
C GLY A 116 12.24 21.44 -14.86
N LEU A 117 11.68 20.25 -14.70
CA LEU A 117 11.73 19.18 -15.72
C LEU A 117 10.83 19.44 -16.92
N PHE A 118 9.68 20.12 -16.74
CA PHE A 118 8.74 20.41 -17.84
C PHE A 118 9.08 21.70 -18.62
N ASN A 119 9.90 22.57 -18.04
CA ASN A 119 10.32 23.83 -18.66
C ASN A 119 11.68 23.73 -19.38
N ASN A 120 12.32 22.56 -19.36
CA ASN A 120 13.51 22.20 -20.14
C ASN A 120 13.11 21.26 -21.26
#